data_AF-A0A254QJG9-F1
#
_entry.id   AF-A0A254QJG9-F1
#
_cell.length_a   1.000
_cell.length_b   1.000
_cell.length_c   1.000
_cell.angle_alpha   90.00
_cell.angle_beta   90.00
_cell.angle_gamma   90.00
#
_symmetry.space_group_name_H-M   'P 1'
#
loop_
_entity.id
_entity.type
_entity.pdbx_description
1 polymer ?
#
loop_
_entity_poly.entity_id
_entity_poly.type
_entity_poly.pdbx_seq_one_letter_code
_entity_poly.pdbx_strand_id
1 'polypeptide(L)' 'MELRAGSVVVIAAFDDVPEHLFRVDTVYDDCVGGHALTGPFAGEYGEPDLDQILRIESE' A
#
# COMPACT_ATOMS: atom_id res chain seq x y z
N MET A 1 7.95 13.25 4.29
CA MET A 1 7.60 12.82 2.93
C MET A 1 6.09 12.69 2.88
N GLU A 2 5.42 13.21 1.86
CA GLU A 2 3.95 13.17 1.75
C GLU A 2 3.51 12.00 0.85
N LEU A 3 2.45 11.30 1.26
CA LEU A 3 1.85 10.21 0.50
C LEU A 3 1.16 10.77 -0.76
N ARG A 4 1.46 10.21 -1.93
CA ARG A 4 0.88 10.62 -3.21
C ARG A 4 0.79 9.46 -4.20
N ALA A 5 0.05 9.68 -5.29
CA ALA A 5 0.11 8.80 -6.44
C ALA A 5 1.55 8.61 -6.93
N GLY A 6 1.94 7.37 -7.19
CA GLY A 6 3.30 6.94 -7.52
C GLY A 6 4.10 6.39 -6.33
N SER A 7 3.76 6.78 -5.09
CA SER A 7 4.47 6.30 -3.91
C SER A 7 4.38 4.77 -3.78
N VAL A 8 5.48 4.16 -3.37
CA VAL A 8 5.52 2.77 -2.92
C VAL A 8 5.54 2.76 -1.40
N VAL A 9 4.58 2.09 -0.79
CA VAL A 9 4.44 1.98 0.66
C VAL A 9 4.58 0.54 1.13
N VAL A 10 4.93 0.38 2.40
CA VAL A 10 4.89 -0.91 3.09
C VAL A 10 3.57 -1.02 3.82
N ILE A 11 2.75 -2.00 3.42
CA ILE A 11 1.53 -2.37 4.14
C ILE A 11 1.91 -3.31 5.28
N ALA A 12 1.37 -3.04 6.47
CA ALA A 12 1.55 -3.88 7.65
C ALA A 12 1.06 -5.30 7.41
N ALA A 13 1.62 -6.28 8.12
CA ALA A 13 1.04 -7.62 8.16
C ALA A 13 -0.32 -7.59 8.83
N PHE A 14 -1.28 -8.34 8.29
CA PHE A 14 -2.61 -8.53 8.86
C PHE A 14 -3.11 -9.93 8.56
N ASP A 15 -3.85 -10.53 9.48
CA ASP A 15 -4.28 -11.93 9.40
C ASP A 15 -3.10 -12.86 9.01
N ASP A 16 -3.24 -13.63 7.92
CA ASP A 16 -2.21 -14.51 7.37
C ASP A 16 -1.42 -13.86 6.20
N VAL A 17 -1.53 -12.53 6.04
CA VAL A 17 -0.88 -11.77 4.97
C VAL A 17 0.38 -11.10 5.54
N PRO A 18 1.58 -11.42 5.01
CA PRO A 18 2.80 -10.76 5.45
C PRO A 18 2.84 -9.30 5.01
N GLU A 19 3.75 -8.53 5.61
CA GLU A 19 4.10 -7.21 5.10
C GLU A 19 4.45 -7.28 3.61
N HIS A 20 3.96 -6.33 2.84
CA HIS A 20 4.18 -6.29 1.41
C HIS A 20 4.24 -4.86 0.89
N LEU A 21 4.85 -4.73 -0.29
CA LEU A 21 4.95 -3.47 -0.99
C LEU A 21 3.68 -3.21 -1.78
N PHE A 22 3.24 -1.96 -1.79
CA PHE A 22 2.05 -1.52 -2.49
C PHE A 22 2.35 -0.22 -3.21
N ARG A 23 2.03 -0.15 -4.50
CA ARG A 23 2.13 1.07 -5.29
C ARG A 23 0.81 1.81 -5.24
N VAL A 24 0.84 3.05 -4.78
CA VAL A 24 -0.31 3.94 -4.70
C VAL A 24 -0.57 4.56 -6.05
N ASP A 25 -1.78 4.41 -6.57
CA ASP A 25 -2.25 5.08 -7.79
C ASP A 25 -3.20 6.24 -7.47
N THR A 26 -3.96 6.14 -6.39
CA THR A 26 -4.88 7.19 -5.91
C THR A 26 -4.81 7.32 -4.39
N VAL A 27 -4.87 8.55 -3.87
CA VAL A 27 -4.97 8.84 -2.44
C VAL A 27 -6.37 9.39 -2.16
N TYR A 28 -7.10 8.74 -1.26
CA TYR A 28 -8.41 9.16 -0.78
C TYR A 28 -8.28 9.79 0.62
N ASP A 29 -9.41 10.17 1.23
CA ASP A 29 -9.42 10.82 2.55
C ASP A 29 -9.00 9.87 3.68
N ASP A 30 -9.27 8.57 3.56
CA ASP A 30 -9.08 7.54 4.61
C ASP A 30 -8.29 6.31 4.15
N CYS A 31 -8.09 6.12 2.85
CA CYS A 31 -7.33 4.99 2.29
C CYS A 31 -6.52 5.38 1.04
N VAL A 32 -5.79 4.41 0.48
CA VAL A 32 -5.15 4.53 -0.84
C VAL A 32 -5.64 3.45 -1.78
N GLY A 33 -5.81 3.76 -3.06
CA GLY A 33 -6.05 2.78 -4.12
C GLY A 33 -4.80 2.50 -4.92
N GLY A 34 -4.60 1.26 -5.37
CA GLY A 34 -3.45 0.88 -6.18
C GLY A 34 -3.21 -0.63 -6.23
N HIS A 35 -1.98 -1.05 -6.46
CA HIS A 35 -1.63 -2.47 -6.66
C HIS A 35 -0.54 -2.98 -5.73
N ALA A 36 -0.73 -4.17 -5.19
CA ALA A 36 0.32 -4.86 -4.45
C ALA A 36 1.46 -5.28 -5.40
N LEU A 37 2.70 -5.00 -4.99
CA LEU A 37 3.91 -5.33 -5.74
C LEU A 37 4.53 -6.65 -5.28
N THR A 38 4.31 -7.03 -4.02
CA THR A 38 4.84 -8.26 -3.43
C THR A 38 3.78 -8.96 -2.57
N GLY A 39 4.12 -10.14 -2.05
CA GLY A 39 3.21 -10.91 -1.19
C GLY A 39 2.17 -11.71 -1.99
N PRO A 40 1.18 -12.30 -1.30
CA PRO A 40 0.19 -13.19 -1.91
C PRO A 40 -0.75 -12.49 -2.89
N PHE A 41 -0.85 -11.15 -2.82
CA PHE A 41 -1.70 -10.33 -3.68
C PHE A 41 -0.93 -9.61 -4.79
N ALA A 42 0.33 -9.99 -5.07
CA ALA A 42 1.14 -9.30 -6.08
C ALA A 42 0.41 -9.21 -7.45
N GLY A 43 0.21 -7.99 -7.94
CA GLY A 43 -0.53 -7.68 -9.17
C GLY A 43 -2.01 -7.32 -8.95
N GLU A 44 -2.59 -7.67 -7.80
CA GLU A 44 -3.99 -7.39 -7.48
C GLU A 44 -4.18 -5.93 -7.07
N TYR A 45 -5.37 -5.39 -7.39
CA TYR A 45 -5.80 -4.08 -6.91
C TYR A 45 -6.28 -4.18 -5.45
N GLY A 46 -5.98 -3.17 -4.65
CA GLY A 46 -6.44 -3.08 -3.27
C GLY A 46 -6.70 -1.65 -2.83
N GLU A 47 -7.35 -1.53 -1.68
CA GLU A 47 -7.67 -0.24 -1.05
C GLU A 47 -7.29 -0.27 0.44
N PRO A 48 -6.00 -0.41 0.80
CA PRO A 48 -5.59 -0.46 2.20
C PRO A 48 -5.82 0.89 2.89
N ASP A 49 -6.28 0.82 4.14
CA ASP A 49 -6.50 1.98 5.00
C ASP A 49 -5.16 2.67 5.32
N LEU A 50 -5.20 3.99 5.55
CA LEU A 50 -3.98 4.76 5.83
C LEU A 50 -3.26 4.30 7.11
N ASP A 51 -3.98 3.71 8.06
CA ASP A 51 -3.43 3.17 9.30
C ASP A 51 -2.67 1.85 9.11
N GLN A 52 -2.88 1.17 7.98
CA GLN A 52 -2.14 -0.04 7.59
C GLN A 52 -0.79 0.30 6.93
N ILE A 53 -0.53 1.56 6.58
CA ILE A 53 0.73 1.99 5.98
C ILE A 53 1.78 2.20 7.07
N LEU A 54 2.81 1.35 7.08
CA LEU A 54 3.92 1.47 8.04
C LEU A 54 4.88 2.60 7.68
N ARG A 55 5.22 2.72 6.38
CA ARG A 55 6.15 3.73 5.87
C ARG A 55 6.06 3.84 4.34
N ILE A 56 6.57 4.95 3.82
CA ILE A 56 6.88 5.13 2.39
C ILE A 56 8.28 4.57 2.13
N GLU A 57 8.38 3.65 1.17
CA GLU A 57 9.64 3.00 0.76
C GLU A 57 10.31 3.76 -0.40
N SER A 58 9.54 4.22 -1.39
CA SER A 58 10.02 5.04 -2.50
C SER A 58 8.92 5.89 -3.14
N GLU A 59 9.29 6.76 -4.09
CA GLU A 59 8.40 7.70 -4.79
C GLU A 59 8.60 7.69 -6.31
#